data_AF-A0A427G6R5-F1
#
_entry.id   AF-A0A427G6R5-F1
#
_cell.length_a   1.000
_cell.length_b   1.000
_cell.length_c   1.000
_cell.angle_alpha   90.00
_cell.angle_beta   90.00
_cell.angle_gamma   90.00
#
_symmetry.space_group_name_H-M   'P 1'
#
loop_
_entity.id
_entity.type
_entity.pdbx_description
1 polymer ?
#
loop_
_entity_poly.entity_id
_entity_poly.type
_entity_poly.pdbx_seq_one_letter_code
_entity_poly.pdbx_strand_id
1 'polypeptide(L)' 'MAKVIAQITASLPRLMEVGEYRKLRYAGGKPSLQQLKKWIDEGELAGEVRGGMYFVDLQCAVIGSSDPLLAQMLDI' A
#
# COMPACT_ATOMS: atom_id res chain seq x y z
N MET A 1 4.93 18.09 21.25
CA MET A 1 4.58 18.60 19.90
C MET A 1 5.51 17.92 18.91
N ALA A 2 4.99 17.16 17.95
CA ALA A 2 5.82 16.50 16.94
C ALA A 2 6.29 17.54 15.91
N LYS A 3 7.60 17.68 15.73
CA LYS A 3 8.19 18.59 14.75
C LYS A 3 8.28 17.86 13.41
N VAL A 4 7.45 18.26 12.44
CA VAL A 4 7.54 17.75 11.07
C VAL A 4 8.85 18.25 10.46
N ILE A 5 9.74 17.31 10.14
CA ILE A 5 11.12 17.56 9.71
C ILE A 5 11.30 17.46 8.19
N ALA A 6 10.35 16.84 7.48
CA ALA A 6 10.29 16.84 6.02
C ALA A 6 8.87 16.47 5.56
N GLN A 7 8.43 17.09 4.47
CA GLN A 7 7.26 16.69 3.70
C GLN A 7 7.74 16.30 2.31
N ILE A 8 7.41 15.09 1.85
CA ILE A 8 7.80 14.56 0.55
C ILE A 8 6.52 14.35 -0.25
N THR A 9 6.39 15.05 -1.37
CA THR A 9 5.33 14.82 -2.36
C THR A 9 5.86 13.81 -3.37
N ALA A 10 5.32 12.59 -3.34
CA ALA A 10 5.66 11.53 -4.28
C ALA A 10 4.40 11.13 -5.07
N SER A 11 4.50 11.14 -6.40
CA SER A 11 3.48 10.50 -7.26
C SER A 11 3.68 8.99 -7.16
N LEU A 12 2.90 8.35 -6.30
CA LEU A 12 2.95 6.91 -6.11
C LEU A 12 2.05 6.23 -7.15
N PRO A 13 2.53 5.19 -7.85
CA PRO A 13 1.67 4.40 -8.72
C PRO A 13 0.56 3.76 -7.90
N ARG A 14 -0.67 3.74 -8.44
CA ARG A 14 -1.83 3.20 -7.73
C ARG A 14 -1.61 1.76 -7.25
N LEU A 15 -1.01 0.93 -8.10
CA LEU A 15 -0.68 -0.46 -7.80
C LEU A 15 0.84 -0.64 -7.74
N MET A 16 1.30 -1.36 -6.73
CA MET A 16 2.71 -1.71 -6.55
C MET A 16 2.86 -3.20 -6.30
N GLU A 17 3.86 -3.84 -6.91
CA GLU A 17 4.12 -5.25 -6.67
C GLU A 17 4.38 -5.52 -5.18
N VAL A 18 3.81 -6.59 -4.63
CA VAL A 18 3.97 -6.96 -3.20
C VAL A 18 5.43 -7.03 -2.76
N GLY A 19 6.33 -7.48 -3.64
CA GLY A 19 7.77 -7.51 -3.36
C GLY A 19 8.37 -6.13 -3.12
N GLU A 20 8.02 -5.16 -3.97
CA GLU A 20 8.45 -3.76 -3.84
C GLU A 20 7.78 -3.08 -2.64
N TYR A 21 6.48 -3.32 -2.44
CA TYR A 21 5.76 -2.83 -1.27
C TYR A 21 6.41 -3.29 0.03
N ARG A 22 6.83 -4.56 0.09
CA ARG A 22 7.53 -5.12 1.26
C ARG A 22 8.85 -4.41 1.53
N LYS A 23 9.63 -4.12 0.49
CA LYS A 23 10.91 -3.41 0.63
C LYS A 23 10.68 -1.98 1.14
N LEU A 24 9.68 -1.27 0.61
CA LEU A 24 9.42 0.11 1.00
C LEU A 24 8.78 0.22 2.40
N ARG A 25 7.75 -0.58 2.69
CA ARG A 25 6.97 -0.46 3.94
C ARG A 25 7.67 -1.10 5.15
N TYR A 26 8.41 -2.18 4.92
CA TYR A 26 8.99 -3.02 5.99
C TYR A 26 10.51 -3.15 5.88
N ALA A 27 11.18 -2.41 4.98
CA ALA A 27 12.62 -2.52 4.74
C ALA A 27 13.08 -3.96 4.43
N GLY A 28 12.20 -4.80 3.85
CA GLY A 28 12.49 -6.21 3.62
C GLY A 28 12.52 -7.09 4.88
N GLY A 29 12.02 -6.59 6.01
CA GLY A 29 11.85 -7.33 7.27
C GLY A 29 10.58 -8.19 7.31
N LYS A 30 10.00 -8.35 8.50
CA LYS A 30 8.68 -8.98 8.66
C LYS A 30 7.58 -7.98 8.25
N PRO A 31 6.46 -8.43 7.65
CA PRO A 31 6.04 -9.82 7.35
C PRO A 31 6.70 -10.42 6.08
N SER A 32 6.55 -11.75 5.90
CA SER A 32 7.04 -12.44 4.70
C SER A 32 6.21 -12.08 3.47
N LEU A 33 6.76 -12.32 2.27
CA LEU A 33 6.04 -12.06 1.01
C LEU A 33 4.79 -12.93 0.88
N GLN A 34 4.84 -14.18 1.34
CA GLN A 34 3.66 -15.06 1.41
C GLN A 34 2.57 -14.54 2.35
N GLN A 35 2.94 -13.96 3.49
CA GLN A 35 1.98 -13.38 4.41
C GLN A 35 1.27 -12.16 3.81
N LEU A 36 1.98 -11.32 3.05
CA LEU A 36 1.37 -10.19 2.35
C LEU A 36 0.39 -10.66 1.27
N LYS A 37 0.75 -11.70 0.52
CA LYS A 37 -0.16 -12.32 -0.46
C LYS A 37 -1.42 -12.85 0.21
N LYS A 38 -1.23 -13.57 1.32
CA LYS A 38 -2.34 -14.09 2.14
C LYS A 38 -3.27 -12.97 2.62
N TRP A 39 -2.73 -11.85 3.09
CA TRP A 39 -3.55 -10.70 3.49
C TRP A 39 -4.32 -10.07 2.34
N ILE A 40 -3.79 -10.08 1.12
CA ILE A 40 -4.52 -9.63 -0.07
C ILE A 40 -5.67 -10.60 -0.35
N ASP A 41 -5.41 -11.91 -0.28
CA ASP A 41 -6.44 -12.94 -0.49
C ASP A 41 -7.54 -12.91 0.59
N GLU A 42 -7.17 -12.59 1.84
CA GLU A 42 -8.08 -12.45 2.98
C GLU A 42 -8.81 -11.10 3.00
N GLY A 43 -8.42 -10.15 2.13
CA GLY A 43 -8.96 -8.79 2.10
C GLY A 43 -8.50 -7.89 3.25
N GLU A 44 -7.53 -8.33 4.06
CA GLU A 44 -6.90 -7.53 5.11
C GLU A 44 -5.98 -6.44 4.55
N LEU A 45 -5.41 -6.68 3.36
CA LEU A 45 -4.58 -5.73 2.64
C LEU A 45 -5.21 -5.43 1.29
N ALA A 46 -5.51 -4.16 1.03
CA ALA A 46 -6.05 -3.73 -0.26
C ALA A 46 -5.05 -4.04 -1.39
N GLY A 47 -5.44 -4.93 -2.30
CA GLY A 47 -4.59 -5.38 -3.38
C GLY A 47 -5.35 -6.14 -4.45
N GLU A 48 -4.70 -6.36 -5.58
CA GLU A 48 -5.25 -7.05 -6.74
C GLU A 48 -4.29 -8.15 -7.23
N VAL A 49 -4.86 -9.26 -7.72
CA VAL A 49 -4.11 -10.32 -8.38
C VAL A 49 -4.31 -10.21 -9.88
N ARG A 50 -3.22 -9.97 -10.64
CA ARG A 50 -3.25 -9.85 -12.10
C ARG A 50 -2.26 -10.83 -12.72
N GLY A 51 -2.76 -11.78 -13.51
CA GLY A 51 -1.90 -12.77 -14.20
C GLY A 51 -1.03 -13.61 -13.24
N GLY A 52 -1.51 -13.89 -12.02
CA GLY A 52 -0.75 -14.62 -10.99
C GLY A 52 0.26 -13.77 -10.21
N MET A 53 0.39 -12.49 -10.53
CA MET A 53 1.18 -11.53 -9.76
C MET A 53 0.28 -10.76 -8.78
N TYR A 54 0.84 -10.42 -7.61
CA TYR A 54 0.12 -9.74 -6.55
C TYR A 54 0.58 -8.29 -6.47
N PHE A 55 -0.39 -7.38 -6.40
CA PHE A 55 -0.18 -5.95 -6.29
C PHE A 55 -0.92 -5.40 -5.08
N VAL A 56 -0.33 -4.42 -4.40
CA VAL A 56 -0.93 -3.66 -3.31
C VAL A 56 -1.41 -2.33 -3.87
N ASP A 57 -2.64 -1.95 -3.52
CA ASP A 57 -3.12 -0.59 -3.76
C ASP A 57 -2.50 0.34 -2.70
N LEU A 58 -1.56 1.18 -3.13
CA LEU A 58 -0.81 2.05 -2.24
C LEU A 58 -1.69 3.16 -1.65
N GLN A 59 -2.64 3.68 -2.43
CA GLN A 59 -3.52 4.74 -1.95
C GLN A 59 -4.40 4.20 -0.82
N CYS A 60 -5.01 3.02 -1.03
CA CYS A 60 -5.81 2.38 0.01
C CYS A 60 -4.96 2.01 1.24
N ALA A 61 -3.74 1.50 1.04
CA ALA A 61 -2.86 1.11 2.13
C ALA A 61 -2.34 2.31 2.96
N VAL A 62 -2.19 3.49 2.36
CA VAL A 62 -1.77 4.72 3.06
C VAL A 62 -2.95 5.38 3.75
N ILE A 63 -4.11 5.45 3.09
CA ILE A 63 -5.33 6.08 3.62
C ILE A 63 -5.97 5.19 4.70
N GLY A 64 -5.75 3.88 4.66
CA GLY A 64 -6.41 2.90 5.53
C GLY A 64 -7.89 2.70 5.19
N SER A 65 -8.29 3.09 3.98
CA SER A 65 -9.66 3.01 3.50
C SER A 65 -9.65 2.68 2.01
N SER A 66 -10.61 1.85 1.60
CA SER A 66 -10.90 1.55 0.20
C SER A 66 -12.03 2.43 -0.37
N ASP A 67 -12.50 3.43 0.39
CA ASP A 67 -13.59 4.31 -0.02
C ASP A 67 -13.13 5.29 -1.14
N PRO A 68 -13.73 5.21 -2.33
CA PRO A 68 -13.34 6.06 -3.46
C PRO A 68 -13.69 7.54 -3.26
N LEU A 69 -14.71 7.87 -2.45
CA LEU A 69 -15.06 9.24 -2.12
C LEU A 69 -14.04 9.84 -1.16
N LEU A 70 -13.60 9.07 -0.15
CA LEU A 70 -12.54 9.52 0.76
C LEU A 70 -11.22 9.76 0.00
N ALA A 71 -10.91 8.90 -0.97
CA ALA A 71 -9.76 9.11 -1.84
C ALA A 71 -9.87 10.41 -2.65
N GLN A 72 -11.04 10.72 -3.22
CA GLN A 72 -11.28 12.00 -3.92
C GLN A 72 -11.20 13.22 -3.00
N MET A 73 -11.62 13.10 -1.74
CA MET A 73 -11.59 14.20 -0.78
C MET A 73 -10.16 14.52 -0.28
N LEU A 74 -9.23 13.56 -0.40
CA LEU A 74 -7.84 13.68 0.04
C LEU A 74 -6.86 14.07 -1.08
N ASP A 75 -7.32 14.12 -2.34
CA ASP A 75 -6.54 14.69 -3.44
C ASP A 75 -6.31 16.19 -3.14
N ILE A 76 -5.07 16.55 -2.78
CA ILE A 76 -4.56 17.93 -2.63
C ILE A 76 -3.74 18.28 -3.87
#